data_AF-A0A1H8IX71-F1
#
_entry.id   AF-A0A1H8IX71-F1
#
_cell.length_a   1.000
_cell.length_b   1.000
_cell.length_c   1.000
_cell.angle_alpha   90.00
_cell.angle_beta   90.00
_cell.angle_gamma   90.00
#
_symmetry.space_group_name_H-M   'P 1'
#
loop_
_entity.id
_entity.type
_entity.pdbx_description
1 polymer ?
#
loop_
_entity_poly.entity_id
_entity_poly.type
_entity_poly.pdbx_seq_one_letter_code
_entity_poly.pdbx_strand_id
1 'polypeptide(L)'
;MSNEFNLERAKAGEPVEFRTANGYVKVQFVGMHGPDAVIYWQYGYTPVDPQELRIAPKKVNVRYRVAVMKNNQGDFYTIVANHDDEAELIKGWTNFKRWLSDWQEVEVTE
;
A
#
# COMPACT_ATOMS: atom_id res chain seq x y z
N MET A 1 7.43 -9.18 1.15
CA MET A 1 7.17 -10.65 1.19
C MET A 1 5.72 -10.84 0.82
N SER A 2 5.38 -11.62 -0.23
CA SER A 2 3.97 -11.78 -0.64
C SER A 2 3.23 -12.67 0.36
N ASN A 3 2.07 -12.21 0.82
CA ASN A 3 1.22 -12.96 1.73
C ASN A 3 0.44 -14.05 0.97
N GLU A 4 0.20 -15.20 1.61
CA GLU A 4 -0.70 -16.25 1.13
C GLU A 4 -2.06 -15.65 0.74
N PHE A 5 -2.72 -16.25 -0.26
CA PHE A 5 -4.05 -15.81 -0.66
C PHE A 5 -5.03 -16.01 0.50
N ASN A 6 -5.51 -14.89 1.02
CA ASN A 6 -6.50 -14.86 2.09
C ASN A 6 -7.82 -14.35 1.53
N LEU A 7 -8.82 -15.23 1.49
CA LEU A 7 -10.17 -14.96 1.00
C LEU A 7 -10.90 -13.86 1.75
N GLU A 8 -10.60 -13.65 3.04
CA GLU A 8 -11.19 -12.56 3.83
C GLU A 8 -10.59 -11.19 3.47
N ARG A 9 -9.40 -11.18 2.86
CA ARG A 9 -8.70 -9.96 2.43
C ARG A 9 -8.94 -9.62 0.96
N ALA A 10 -9.12 -10.63 0.11
CA ALA A 10 -9.31 -10.45 -1.32
C ALA A 10 -10.75 -10.04 -1.64
N LYS A 11 -10.94 -8.86 -2.24
CA LYS A 11 -12.26 -8.39 -2.71
C LYS A 11 -12.41 -8.58 -4.21
N ALA A 12 -13.64 -8.87 -4.66
CA ALA A 12 -13.96 -8.89 -6.08
C ALA A 12 -13.50 -7.59 -6.76
N GLY A 13 -12.79 -7.74 -7.88
CA GLY A 13 -12.17 -6.65 -8.63
C GLY A 13 -10.73 -6.32 -8.22
N GLU A 14 -10.21 -6.85 -7.10
CA GLU A 14 -8.83 -6.59 -6.69
C GLU A 14 -7.81 -7.37 -7.52
N PRO A 15 -6.60 -6.78 -7.73
CA PRO A 15 -5.52 -7.50 -8.36
C PRO A 15 -4.95 -8.58 -7.42
N VAL A 16 -4.80 -9.78 -7.97
CA VAL A 16 -4.11 -10.91 -7.35
C VAL A 16 -3.02 -11.41 -8.28
N GLU A 17 -2.12 -12.24 -7.79
CA GLU A 17 -1.11 -12.90 -8.59
C GLU A 17 -1.41 -14.39 -8.69
N PHE A 18 -1.51 -14.90 -9.92
CA PHE A 18 -1.74 -16.30 -10.24
C PHE A 18 -0.43 -16.97 -10.65
N ARG A 19 -0.16 -18.16 -10.10
CA ARG A 19 1.04 -18.94 -10.39
C ARG A 19 0.90 -19.65 -11.74
N THR A 20 1.89 -19.46 -12.59
CA THR A 20 2.02 -20.12 -13.90
C THR A 20 3.36 -20.83 -14.00
N ALA A 21 3.56 -21.62 -15.05
CA ALA A 21 4.86 -22.24 -15.34
C ALA A 21 6.01 -21.23 -15.47
N ASN A 22 5.71 -19.97 -15.82
CA ASN A 22 6.69 -18.90 -15.99
C ASN A 22 6.80 -17.97 -14.76
N GLY A 23 6.18 -18.35 -13.64
CA GLY A 23 6.12 -17.55 -12.41
C GLY A 23 4.75 -16.92 -12.19
N TYR A 24 4.71 -15.90 -11.32
CA TYR A 24 3.47 -15.23 -10.94
C TYR A 24 3.08 -14.14 -11.94
N VAL A 25 1.81 -14.13 -12.35
CA VAL A 25 1.24 -13.12 -13.24
C VAL A 25 0.09 -12.39 -12.56
N LYS A 26 0.00 -11.08 -12.75
CA LYS A 26 -1.07 -10.27 -12.19
C LYS A 26 -2.38 -10.51 -12.95
N VAL A 27 -3.41 -10.90 -12.23
CA VAL A 27 -4.78 -11.15 -12.73
C VAL A 27 -5.79 -10.45 -11.82
N GLN A 28 -7.06 -10.40 -12.23
CA GLN A 28 -8.11 -9.80 -11.41
C GLN A 28 -8.91 -10.91 -10.72
N PHE A 29 -9.06 -10.84 -9.40
CA PHE A 29 -9.95 -11.74 -8.67
C PHE A 29 -11.40 -11.31 -8.87
N VAL A 30 -12.28 -12.27 -9.16
CA VAL A 30 -13.70 -12.03 -9.47
C VAL A 30 -14.59 -12.50 -8.32
N GLY A 31 -14.28 -13.66 -7.73
CA GLY A 31 -15.05 -14.23 -6.62
C GLY A 31 -14.77 -15.72 -6.45
N MET A 32 -15.65 -16.42 -5.73
CA MET A 32 -15.56 -17.87 -5.54
C MET A 32 -16.69 -18.58 -6.29
N HIS A 33 -16.39 -19.76 -6.85
CA HIS A 33 -17.37 -20.69 -7.38
C HIS A 33 -17.15 -22.08 -6.78
N GLY A 34 -17.88 -22.38 -5.70
CA GLY A 34 -17.62 -23.59 -4.90
C GLY A 34 -16.23 -23.50 -4.23
N PRO A 35 -15.37 -24.52 -4.37
CA PRO A 35 -14.02 -24.49 -3.81
C PRO A 35 -13.03 -23.63 -4.62
N ASP A 36 -13.38 -23.28 -5.86
CA ASP A 36 -12.45 -22.62 -6.79
C ASP A 36 -12.54 -21.10 -6.70
N ALA A 37 -11.40 -20.44 -6.83
CA ALA A 37 -11.34 -19.01 -7.07
C ALA A 37 -11.55 -18.71 -8.55
N VAL A 38 -12.35 -17.70 -8.86
CA VAL A 38 -12.55 -17.22 -10.24
C VAL A 38 -11.69 -15.99 -10.46
N ILE A 39 -10.82 -16.05 -11.46
CA ILE A 39 -10.02 -14.92 -11.92
C ILE A 39 -10.45 -14.49 -13.33
N TYR A 40 -10.19 -13.22 -13.67
CA TYR A 40 -10.27 -12.74 -15.04
C TYR A 40 -8.87 -12.71 -15.64
N TRP A 41 -8.64 -13.55 -16.66
CA TRP A 41 -7.35 -13.74 -17.31
C TRP A 41 -7.54 -14.06 -18.80
N GLN A 42 -6.65 -13.51 -19.66
CA GLN A 42 -6.70 -13.69 -21.12
C GLN A 42 -8.10 -13.48 -21.74
N TYR A 43 -8.77 -12.41 -21.31
CA TYR A 43 -10.11 -12.00 -21.77
C TYR A 43 -11.27 -12.93 -21.36
N GLY A 44 -11.06 -13.84 -20.40
CA GLY A 44 -12.09 -14.76 -19.92
C GLY A 44 -12.08 -14.94 -18.40
N TYR A 45 -13.15 -15.57 -17.90
CA TYR A 45 -13.26 -16.01 -16.52
C TYR A 45 -12.69 -17.43 -16.40
N THR A 46 -11.71 -17.62 -15.52
CA THR A 46 -11.02 -18.89 -15.34
C THR A 46 -11.11 -19.32 -13.87
N PRO A 47 -11.70 -20.49 -13.57
CA PRO A 47 -11.63 -21.08 -12.24
C PRO A 47 -10.21 -21.62 -12.00
N VAL A 48 -9.67 -21.38 -10.81
CA VAL A 48 -8.32 -21.79 -10.39
C VAL A 48 -8.34 -22.23 -8.92
N ASP A 49 -7.38 -23.08 -8.56
CA ASP A 49 -7.15 -23.43 -7.15
C ASP A 49 -6.72 -22.17 -6.37
N PRO A 50 -7.39 -21.80 -5.27
CA PRO A 50 -6.97 -20.68 -4.43
C PRO A 50 -5.51 -20.73 -3.94
N GLN A 51 -4.92 -21.93 -3.82
CA GLN A 51 -3.51 -22.11 -3.42
C GLN A 51 -2.51 -21.63 -4.49
N GLU A 52 -2.95 -21.54 -5.75
CA GLU A 52 -2.16 -20.99 -6.84
C GLU A 52 -2.24 -19.46 -6.91
N LEU A 53 -3.04 -18.83 -6.03
CA LEU A 53 -3.15 -17.39 -5.91
C LEU A 53 -2.29 -16.84 -4.76
N ARG A 54 -1.95 -15.57 -4.87
CA ARG A 54 -1.49 -14.73 -3.76
C ARG A 54 -1.96 -13.30 -3.95
N ILE A 55 -2.00 -12.52 -2.86
CA ILE A 55 -2.37 -11.10 -2.96
C ILE A 55 -1.27 -10.38 -3.76
N ALA A 56 -1.66 -9.65 -4.80
CA ALA A 56 -0.70 -8.85 -5.55
C ALA A 56 -0.18 -7.75 -4.63
N PRO A 57 1.13 -7.45 -4.65
CA PRO A 57 1.68 -6.38 -3.84
C PRO A 57 0.94 -5.07 -4.15
N LYS A 58 0.40 -4.41 -3.11
CA LYS A 58 -0.35 -3.16 -3.30
C LYS A 58 0.68 -2.02 -3.34
N LYS A 59 0.76 -1.36 -4.49
CA LYS A 59 1.49 -0.11 -4.63
C LYS A 59 0.67 0.99 -3.96
N VAL A 60 1.13 1.47 -2.82
CA VAL A 60 0.54 2.58 -2.08
C VAL A 60 1.42 3.81 -2.31
N ASN A 61 0.85 4.85 -2.90
CA ASN A 61 1.53 6.13 -2.98
C ASN A 61 1.37 6.85 -1.64
N VAL A 62 2.49 7.01 -0.94
CA VAL A 62 2.57 7.74 0.32
C VAL A 62 3.12 9.13 0.03
N ARG A 63 2.36 10.15 0.39
CA ARG A 63 2.80 11.55 0.36
C ARG A 63 3.23 11.96 1.76
N TYR A 64 4.40 12.58 1.91
CA TYR A 64 4.88 13.05 3.21
C TYR A 64 5.77 14.29 3.10
N ARG A 65 5.93 15.05 4.18
CA ARG A 65 6.97 16.08 4.33
C ARG A 65 7.54 16.05 5.74
N VAL A 66 8.80 16.46 5.88
CA VAL A 66 9.53 16.35 7.17
C VAL A 66 9.74 17.73 7.77
N ALA A 67 9.34 17.92 9.03
CA ALA A 67 9.64 19.12 9.81
C ALA A 67 10.84 18.90 10.73
N VAL A 68 11.62 19.96 10.95
CA VAL A 68 12.54 20.06 12.08
C VAL A 68 11.90 20.85 13.21
N MET A 69 12.01 20.26 14.39
CA MET A 69 11.50 20.74 15.67
C MET A 69 12.67 20.97 16.62
N LYS A 70 12.47 21.82 17.63
CA LYS A 70 13.44 22.07 18.70
C LYS A 70 12.75 22.01 20.06
N ASN A 71 13.20 21.12 20.94
CA ASN A 71 12.66 20.99 22.29
C ASN A 71 13.09 22.16 23.20
N ASN A 72 12.61 22.17 24.44
CA ASN A 72 12.95 23.21 25.43
C ASN A 72 14.41 23.13 25.92
N GLN A 73 15.05 21.97 25.80
CA GLN A 73 16.46 21.74 26.11
C GLN A 73 17.40 22.24 25.00
N GLY A 74 16.86 22.55 23.83
CA GLY A 74 17.59 23.04 22.68
C GLY A 74 17.96 21.98 21.64
N ASP A 75 17.58 20.72 21.85
CA ASP A 75 17.83 19.62 20.93
C ASP A 75 16.88 19.64 19.75
N PHE A 76 17.39 19.25 18.58
CA PHE A 76 16.62 19.14 17.36
C PHE A 76 16.14 17.71 17.13
N TYR A 77 14.91 17.59 16.62
CA TYR A 77 14.33 16.32 16.19
C TYR A 77 13.41 16.52 14.99
N THR A 78 13.04 15.41 14.34
CA THR A 78 12.18 15.43 13.15
C THR A 78 10.81 14.84 13.43
N ILE A 79 9.80 15.38 12.77
CA ILE A 79 8.45 14.81 12.70
C ILE A 79 7.98 14.80 11.25
N VAL A 80 7.13 13.84 10.89
CA VAL A 80 6.59 13.67 9.55
C VAL A 80 5.13 14.10 9.55
N ALA A 81 4.71 14.78 8.49
CA ALA A 81 3.31 14.98 8.15
C ALA A 81 2.97 14.20 6.89
N ASN A 82 1.83 13.49 6.85
CA ASN A 82 1.39 12.74 5.67
C ASN A 82 0.15 13.32 4.97
N HIS A 83 -0.44 14.39 5.51
CA HIS A 83 -1.52 15.15 4.88
C HIS A 83 -1.52 16.62 5.32
N ASP A 84 -2.22 17.48 4.58
CA ASP A 84 -2.15 18.95 4.77
C ASP A 84 -2.60 19.39 6.19
N ASP A 85 -3.66 18.80 6.75
CA ASP A 85 -4.15 19.17 8.10
C ASP A 85 -3.13 18.91 9.22
N GLU A 86 -2.46 17.74 9.21
CA GLU A 86 -1.41 17.40 10.17
C GLU A 86 -0.23 18.36 10.00
N ALA A 87 0.04 18.74 8.76
CA ALA A 87 1.12 19.61 8.43
C ALA A 87 0.86 21.06 8.89
N GLU A 88 -0.37 21.55 8.83
CA GLU A 88 -0.73 22.84 9.43
C GLU A 88 -0.76 22.78 10.96
N LEU A 89 -1.18 21.66 11.55
CA LEU A 89 -1.11 21.44 13.00
C LEU A 89 0.34 21.54 13.51
N ILE A 90 1.28 20.82 12.89
CA ILE A 90 2.71 20.83 13.25
C ILE A 90 3.30 22.24 13.14
N LYS A 91 2.96 22.98 12.07
CA LYS A 91 3.43 24.34 11.83
C LYS A 91 2.97 25.32 12.92
N GLY A 92 1.82 25.04 13.56
CA GLY A 92 1.30 25.82 14.69
C GLY A 92 2.02 25.57 16.02
N TRP A 93 2.88 24.56 16.13
CA TRP A 93 3.54 24.25 17.40
C TRP A 93 4.72 25.19 17.68
N THR A 94 4.92 25.56 18.94
CA THR A 94 5.98 26.51 19.37
C THR A 94 7.40 25.99 19.12
N ASN A 95 7.58 24.67 19.14
CA ASN A 95 8.83 23.97 18.86
C ASN A 95 9.13 23.82 17.35
N PHE A 96 8.18 24.13 16.46
CA PHE A 96 8.42 24.10 15.01
C PHE A 96 9.51 25.10 14.62
N LYS A 97 10.35 24.72 13.64
CA LYS A 97 11.38 25.60 13.10
C LYS A 97 11.24 25.81 11.60
N ARG A 98 11.18 24.71 10.84
CA ARG A 98 10.97 24.74 9.39
C ARG A 98 10.66 23.36 8.84
N TRP A 99 10.08 23.33 7.65
CA TRP A 99 10.08 22.13 6.79
C TRP A 99 11.49 21.91 6.23
N LEU A 100 11.95 20.67 6.25
CA LEU A 100 13.21 20.25 5.64
C LEU A 100 13.07 19.90 4.16
N SER A 101 11.86 19.51 3.76
CA SER A 101 11.52 19.16 2.39
C SER A 101 10.16 19.74 2.03
N ASP A 102 9.95 19.96 0.74
CA ASP A 102 8.59 19.99 0.20
C ASP A 102 7.93 18.61 0.31
N TRP A 103 6.66 18.53 -0.09
CA TRP A 103 5.96 17.26 -0.20
C TRP A 103 6.72 16.29 -1.12
N GLN A 104 7.04 15.12 -0.57
CA GLN A 104 7.61 13.99 -1.27
C GLN A 104 6.53 12.94 -1.50
N GLU A 105 6.60 12.24 -2.63
CA GLU A 105 5.72 11.11 -2.93
C GLU A 105 6.58 9.87 -3.16
N VAL A 106 6.26 8.79 -2.46
CA VAL A 106 6.97 7.52 -2.56
C VAL A 106 5.96 6.41 -2.79
N GLU A 107 6.24 5.58 -3.80
CA GLU A 107 5.52 4.34 -4.02
C GLU A 107 6.08 3.27 -3.07
N VAL A 108 5.26 2.83 -2.12
CA VAL A 108 5.59 1.74 -1.19
C VAL A 108 4.84 0.50 -1.63
N THR A 109 5.52 -0.65 -1.59
CA THR A 109 4.93 -1.94 -1.92
C THR A 109 4.62 -2.69 -0.62
N GLU A 110 3.35 -2.85 -0.28
CA GLU A 110 2.87 -3.68 0.85
C GLU A 110 2.49 -5.10 0.41
#